data_AF-A0A7R9FC72-F1
#
_entry.id   AF-A0A7R9FC72-F1
#
_cell.length_a   1.000
_cell.length_b   1.000
_cell.length_c   1.000
_cell.angle_alpha   90.00
_cell.angle_beta   90.00
_cell.angle_gamma   90.00
#
_symmetry.space_group_name_H-M   'P 1'
#
loop_
_entity.id
_entity.type
_entity.pdbx_description
1 polymer ?
#
loop_
_entity_poly.entity_id
_entity_poly.type
_entity_poly.pdbx_seq_one_letter_code
_entity_poly.pdbx_strand_id
1 'polypeptide(L)'
;MYCYNRYGMPEPIYVNLVRDPVERVISWYYYVRAPWYYVERKQAFPDIALPDPLWLKKDFETCVLRGDSECRYLEGETHEGIGDHRRQSLFFCGHSDACTPFNTVGALQSRVRCSNLSPNLVTDRPTQPFNTVGALQRAKHAVERHYAVVGILEDLNSTLTVLEHYVPRFFKGASQVYWGVYSLNTTNKVDIDKHASQYIKS
;
A
#
# COMPACT_ATOMS: atom_id res chain seq x y z
N MET A 1 10.02 10.91 -4.33
CA MET A 1 10.52 11.38 -3.02
C MET A 1 10.76 12.87 -3.09
N TYR A 2 10.35 13.65 -2.10
CA TYR A 2 10.52 15.11 -2.09
C TYR A 2 11.91 15.49 -1.53
N CYS A 3 12.55 16.48 -2.16
CA CYS A 3 13.86 17.00 -1.74
C CYS A 3 13.70 18.14 -0.71
N TYR A 4 13.40 17.82 0.55
CA TYR A 4 13.19 18.81 1.63
C TYR A 4 14.41 19.70 1.85
N ASN A 5 15.61 19.12 1.78
CA ASN A 5 16.88 19.84 1.93
C ASN A 5 17.05 20.99 0.92
N ARG A 6 16.42 20.93 -0.26
CA ARG A 6 16.43 22.03 -1.25
C ARG A 6 15.75 23.29 -0.72
N TYR A 7 14.78 23.13 0.17
CA TYR A 7 14.02 24.21 0.77
C TYR A 7 14.52 24.57 2.18
N GLY A 8 15.71 24.09 2.58
CA GLY A 8 16.25 24.30 3.93
C GLY A 8 15.43 23.64 5.03
N MET A 9 14.54 22.70 4.69
CA MET A 9 13.70 21.98 5.64
C MET A 9 14.32 20.63 6.01
N PRO A 10 14.21 20.19 7.28
CA PRO A 10 14.66 18.87 7.68
C PRO A 10 13.83 17.79 6.99
N GLU A 11 14.45 16.64 6.71
CA GLU A 11 13.71 15.48 6.23
C GLU A 11 12.75 14.95 7.31
N PRO A 12 11.48 14.67 6.98
CA PRO A 12 10.54 14.13 7.93
C PRO A 12 10.83 12.65 8.24
N ILE A 13 10.31 12.17 9.37
CA ILE A 13 10.39 10.76 9.75
C ILE A 13 9.31 9.99 8.99
N TYR A 14 9.71 9.20 8.01
CA TYR A 14 8.80 8.29 7.31
C TYR A 14 8.71 6.94 8.01
N VAL A 15 7.49 6.49 8.29
CA VAL A 15 7.18 5.14 8.75
C VAL A 15 6.12 4.51 7.85
N ASN A 16 6.14 3.19 7.68
CA ASN A 16 5.09 2.48 6.95
C ASN A 16 4.94 1.04 7.44
N LEU A 17 3.86 0.38 7.01
CA LEU A 17 3.60 -1.04 7.26
C LEU A 17 3.38 -1.76 5.94
N VAL A 18 3.98 -2.92 5.79
CA VAL A 18 3.77 -3.83 4.66
C VAL A 18 2.97 -5.06 5.09
N ARG A 19 2.38 -5.72 4.10
CA ARG A 19 1.60 -6.95 4.26
C ARG A 19 2.01 -7.90 3.14
N ASP A 20 1.84 -9.19 3.34
CA ASP A 20 1.97 -10.17 2.27
C ASP A 20 1.13 -9.73 1.04
N PRO A 21 1.72 -9.73 -0.17
CA PRO A 21 1.08 -9.18 -1.36
C PRO A 21 -0.21 -9.89 -1.74
N VAL A 22 -0.32 -11.20 -1.50
CA VAL A 22 -1.52 -11.99 -1.84
C VAL A 22 -2.62 -11.67 -0.84
N GLU A 23 -2.32 -11.76 0.44
CA GLU A 23 -3.24 -11.42 1.54
C GLU A 23 -3.76 -9.98 1.44
N ARG A 24 -2.91 -9.05 1.02
CA ARG A 24 -3.28 -7.65 0.82
C ARG A 24 -4.29 -7.49 -0.32
N VAL A 25 -4.10 -8.19 -1.43
CA VAL A 25 -5.01 -8.13 -2.59
C VAL A 25 -6.34 -8.78 -2.25
N ILE A 26 -6.34 -9.95 -1.61
CA ILE A 26 -7.56 -10.63 -1.17
C ILE A 26 -8.34 -9.74 -0.19
N SER A 27 -7.64 -9.15 0.79
CA SER A 27 -8.26 -8.24 1.76
C SER A 27 -8.90 -7.05 1.07
N TRP A 28 -8.24 -6.44 0.09
CA TRP A 28 -8.82 -5.34 -0.67
C TRP A 28 -9.99 -5.78 -1.55
N TYR A 29 -9.89 -6.94 -2.19
CA TYR A 29 -10.93 -7.52 -3.04
C TYR A 29 -12.26 -7.61 -2.31
N TYR A 30 -12.26 -8.09 -1.07
CA TYR A 30 -13.48 -8.16 -0.26
C TYR A 30 -13.86 -6.82 0.37
N TYR A 31 -12.89 -6.00 0.78
CA TYR A 31 -13.15 -4.66 1.31
C TYR A 31 -13.98 -3.82 0.35
N VAL A 32 -13.58 -3.75 -0.93
CA VAL A 32 -14.29 -2.95 -1.92
C VAL A 32 -15.64 -3.54 -2.33
N ARG A 33 -15.96 -4.78 -1.94
CA ARG A 33 -17.25 -5.43 -2.20
C ARG A 33 -18.20 -5.39 -1.02
N ALA A 34 -17.71 -4.93 0.13
CA ALA A 34 -18.53 -4.91 1.33
C ALA A 34 -19.70 -3.92 1.16
N PRO A 35 -20.93 -4.27 1.58
CA PRO A 35 -22.09 -3.41 1.39
C PRO A 35 -21.91 -2.00 1.95
N TRP A 36 -21.29 -1.89 3.13
CA TRP A 36 -21.03 -0.61 3.80
C TRP A 36 -20.16 0.34 2.97
N TYR A 37 -19.23 -0.18 2.16
CA TYR A 37 -18.35 0.60 1.29
C TYR A 37 -19.13 1.39 0.22
N TYR A 38 -20.32 0.92 -0.16
CA TYR A 38 -21.19 1.56 -1.14
C TYR A 38 -22.38 2.29 -0.53
N VAL A 39 -22.92 1.81 0.60
CA VAL A 39 -24.06 2.47 1.28
C VAL A 39 -23.71 3.90 1.65
N GLU A 40 -22.56 4.12 2.30
CA GLU A 40 -22.13 5.46 2.72
C GLU A 40 -21.90 6.39 1.54
N ARG A 41 -21.30 5.88 0.46
CA ARG A 41 -21.08 6.67 -0.77
C ARG A 41 -22.36 6.96 -1.52
N LYS A 42 -23.34 6.05 -1.53
CA LYS A 42 -24.65 6.29 -2.14
C LYS A 42 -25.47 7.31 -1.35
N GLN A 43 -25.32 7.35 -0.03
CA GLN A 43 -25.90 8.39 0.81
C GLN A 43 -25.27 9.76 0.54
N ALA A 44 -23.93 9.82 0.42
CA ALA A 44 -23.21 11.06 0.12
C ALA A 44 -23.39 11.54 -1.34
N PHE A 45 -23.55 10.59 -2.29
CA PHE A 45 -23.67 10.84 -3.71
C PHE A 45 -24.85 10.04 -4.28
N PRO A 46 -26.09 10.57 -4.17
CA PRO A 46 -27.30 9.84 -4.57
C PRO A 46 -27.32 9.37 -6.03
N ASP A 47 -26.61 10.06 -6.93
CA ASP A 47 -26.56 9.74 -8.36
C ASP A 47 -25.54 8.65 -8.72
N ILE A 48 -24.69 8.21 -7.77
CA ILE A 48 -23.69 7.18 -8.06
C ILE A 48 -24.37 5.85 -8.43
N ALA A 49 -24.01 5.28 -9.58
CA ALA A 49 -24.53 3.96 -9.96
C ALA A 49 -24.04 2.90 -8.97
N LEU A 50 -24.94 2.02 -8.53
CA LEU A 50 -24.55 0.88 -7.71
C LEU A 50 -23.86 -0.18 -8.59
N PRO A 51 -22.87 -0.91 -8.06
CA PRO A 51 -22.24 -2.00 -8.79
C PRO A 51 -23.22 -3.12 -9.11
N ASP A 52 -22.87 -3.93 -10.12
CA ASP A 52 -23.62 -5.13 -10.47
C ASP A 52 -23.62 -6.15 -9.31
N PRO A 53 -24.79 -6.72 -8.93
CA PRO A 53 -24.87 -7.70 -7.84
C PRO A 53 -24.03 -8.97 -8.05
N LEU A 54 -23.83 -9.43 -9.29
CA LEU A 54 -22.96 -10.56 -9.61
C LEU A 54 -21.49 -10.21 -9.38
N TRP A 55 -21.09 -8.96 -9.62
CA TRP A 55 -19.73 -8.50 -9.29
C TRP A 55 -19.48 -8.49 -7.78
N LEU A 56 -20.46 -8.03 -6.99
CA LEU A 56 -20.38 -8.00 -5.52
C LEU A 56 -20.29 -9.40 -4.90
N LYS A 57 -21.01 -10.37 -5.46
CA LYS A 57 -21.07 -11.75 -4.96
C LYS A 57 -19.95 -12.66 -5.46
N LYS A 58 -19.18 -12.23 -6.47
CA LYS A 58 -18.10 -13.04 -7.05
C LYS A 58 -17.00 -13.28 -6.02
N ASP A 59 -16.66 -14.55 -5.77
CA ASP A 59 -15.53 -14.92 -4.92
C ASP A 59 -14.18 -14.72 -5.63
N PHE A 60 -13.11 -14.66 -4.84
CA PHE A 60 -11.77 -14.40 -5.34
C PHE A 60 -11.24 -15.50 -6.26
N GLU A 61 -11.54 -16.77 -5.98
CA GLU A 61 -11.07 -17.90 -6.79
C GLU A 61 -11.66 -17.86 -8.19
N THR A 62 -12.96 -17.59 -8.29
CA THR A 62 -13.67 -17.40 -9.55
C THR A 62 -13.06 -16.23 -10.34
N CYS A 63 -12.69 -15.13 -9.69
CA CYS A 63 -11.98 -14.02 -10.32
C CYS A 63 -10.67 -14.49 -10.96
N VAL A 64 -9.84 -15.21 -10.20
CA VAL A 64 -8.53 -15.69 -10.65
C VAL A 64 -8.67 -16.69 -11.80
N LEU A 65 -9.58 -17.67 -11.67
CA LEU A 65 -9.81 -18.72 -12.67
C LEU A 65 -10.36 -18.17 -14.00
N ARG A 66 -11.22 -17.15 -13.94
CA ARG A 66 -11.73 -16.46 -15.14
C ARG A 66 -10.71 -15.53 -15.77
N GLY A 67 -9.67 -15.19 -15.02
CA GLY A 67 -8.59 -14.34 -15.48
C GLY A 67 -8.93 -12.86 -15.49
N ASP A 68 -9.83 -12.42 -14.61
CA ASP A 68 -10.27 -11.02 -14.50
C ASP A 68 -9.08 -10.11 -14.10
N SER A 69 -9.07 -8.85 -14.57
CA SER A 69 -7.91 -7.95 -14.39
C SER A 69 -7.63 -7.60 -12.92
N GLU A 70 -8.67 -7.37 -12.12
CA GLU A 70 -8.58 -6.89 -10.73
C GLU A 70 -7.87 -7.86 -9.75
N CYS A 71 -7.82 -9.14 -10.09
CA CYS A 71 -7.15 -10.20 -9.30
C CYS A 71 -5.89 -10.74 -9.98
N ARG A 72 -5.38 -10.06 -11.02
CA ARG A 72 -4.16 -10.45 -11.75
C ARG A 72 -3.09 -9.39 -11.70
N TYR A 73 -1.84 -9.81 -11.85
CA TYR A 73 -0.69 -8.93 -11.97
C TYR A 73 -0.26 -8.88 -13.44
N LEU A 74 -0.81 -7.92 -14.19
CA LEU A 74 -0.53 -7.78 -15.62
C LEU A 74 0.68 -6.86 -15.83
N GLU A 75 1.68 -7.35 -16.56
CA GLU A 75 2.87 -6.57 -16.91
C GLU A 75 2.49 -5.39 -17.82
N GLY A 76 3.15 -4.25 -17.62
CA GLY A 76 2.93 -3.04 -18.42
C GLY A 76 1.69 -2.24 -18.03
N GLU A 77 0.77 -2.81 -17.26
CA GLU A 77 -0.44 -2.10 -16.85
C GLU A 77 -0.04 -0.85 -16.06
N THR A 78 -0.46 0.33 -16.52
CA THR A 78 -0.33 1.62 -15.82
C THR A 78 -1.70 1.94 -15.24
N HIS A 79 -1.80 2.11 -13.92
CA HIS A 79 -3.10 2.33 -13.31
C HIS A 79 -3.56 3.79 -13.48
N GLU A 80 -4.78 3.97 -14.01
CA GLU A 80 -5.55 5.21 -13.95
C GLU A 80 -6.70 5.01 -12.94
N GLY A 81 -6.50 5.36 -11.67
CA GLY A 81 -7.55 5.28 -10.65
C GLY A 81 -7.05 5.23 -9.21
N ILE A 82 -7.98 5.33 -8.26
CA ILE A 82 -7.72 5.25 -6.81
C ILE A 82 -7.85 3.79 -6.36
N GLY A 83 -6.81 3.26 -5.69
CA GLY A 83 -6.94 2.02 -4.90
C GLY A 83 -6.54 0.72 -5.59
N ASP A 84 -5.48 0.69 -6.40
CA ASP A 84 -4.90 -0.59 -6.83
C ASP A 84 -4.02 -1.19 -5.70
N HIS A 85 -4.58 -2.15 -4.96
CA HIS A 85 -3.88 -2.84 -3.87
C HIS A 85 -2.94 -3.97 -4.35
N ARG A 86 -2.68 -4.11 -5.64
CA ARG A 86 -1.65 -5.03 -6.14
C ARG A 86 -0.23 -4.47 -6.01
N ARG A 87 -0.08 -3.14 -5.90
CA ARG A 87 1.21 -2.47 -6.16
C ARG A 87 1.87 -1.84 -4.92
N GLN A 88 2.05 -2.61 -3.84
CA GLN A 88 2.56 -2.05 -2.58
C GLN A 88 3.96 -1.41 -2.73
N SER A 89 4.84 -2.00 -3.54
CA SER A 89 6.18 -1.47 -3.81
C SER A 89 6.15 -0.09 -4.46
N LEU A 90 5.12 0.26 -5.24
CA LEU A 90 5.05 1.57 -5.91
C LEU A 90 4.84 2.73 -4.93
N PHE A 91 4.18 2.48 -3.79
CA PHE A 91 4.05 3.46 -2.71
C PHE A 91 5.42 3.90 -2.16
N PHE A 92 6.42 3.01 -2.22
CA PHE A 92 7.78 3.31 -1.78
C PHE A 92 8.66 3.87 -2.90
N CYS A 93 8.35 3.57 -4.17
CA CYS A 93 9.09 4.08 -5.32
C CYS A 93 8.99 5.61 -5.47
N GLY A 94 7.81 6.17 -5.16
CA GLY A 94 7.51 7.60 -5.24
C GLY A 94 6.82 8.01 -6.55
N HIS A 95 6.78 9.33 -6.81
CA HIS A 95 5.95 9.93 -7.87
C HIS A 95 6.66 10.09 -9.24
N SER A 96 7.72 9.34 -9.51
CA SER A 96 8.35 9.38 -10.83
C SER A 96 7.53 8.57 -11.83
N ASP A 97 7.49 8.98 -13.10
CA ASP A 97 6.87 8.19 -14.17
C ASP A 97 7.46 6.78 -14.28
N ALA A 98 8.72 6.58 -13.87
CA ALA A 98 9.34 5.26 -13.81
C ALA A 98 8.74 4.34 -12.73
N CYS A 99 7.89 4.86 -11.84
CA CYS A 99 7.19 4.13 -10.80
C CYS A 99 5.74 3.79 -11.17
N THR A 100 5.25 4.13 -12.37
CA THR A 100 3.85 3.91 -12.75
C THR A 100 3.56 2.54 -13.37
N PRO A 101 4.41 1.96 -14.26
CA PRO A 101 4.05 0.72 -14.94
C PRO A 101 4.37 -0.52 -14.09
N PHE A 102 3.51 -1.54 -14.16
CA PHE A 102 3.71 -2.79 -13.43
C PHE A 102 4.77 -3.68 -14.10
N ASN A 103 5.79 -4.11 -13.35
CA ASN A 103 6.81 -5.06 -13.78
C ASN A 103 7.47 -4.78 -15.16
N THR A 104 7.64 -3.51 -15.55
CA THR A 104 8.24 -3.18 -16.87
C THR A 104 9.76 -3.07 -16.83
N VAL A 105 10.37 -3.35 -17.99
CA VAL A 105 11.80 -3.20 -18.25
C VAL A 105 12.16 -1.73 -18.45
N GLY A 106 12.47 -1.01 -17.37
CA GLY A 106 13.06 0.34 -17.43
C GLY A 106 13.04 1.07 -16.07
N ALA A 107 13.91 2.02 -15.76
CA ALA A 107 15.30 2.24 -16.13
C ALA A 107 16.07 2.45 -14.80
N LEU A 108 17.26 1.87 -14.69
CA LEU A 108 18.16 2.10 -13.56
C LEU A 108 18.84 3.46 -13.73
N GLN A 109 19.05 4.11 -12.58
CA GLN A 109 19.79 5.35 -12.38
C GLN A 109 19.05 6.66 -12.70
N SER A 110 18.40 7.16 -11.66
CA SER A 110 18.92 8.40 -11.08
C SER A 110 19.01 8.17 -9.58
N ARG A 111 20.23 8.24 -9.01
CA ARG A 111 20.34 8.83 -7.68
C ARG A 111 19.72 10.21 -7.88
N VAL A 112 18.47 10.41 -7.48
CA VAL A 112 17.90 11.75 -7.40
C VAL A 112 18.64 12.42 -6.26
N ARG A 113 19.87 12.82 -6.54
CA ARG A 113 20.69 13.62 -5.64
C ARG A 113 20.06 14.99 -5.75
N CYS A 114 19.46 15.45 -4.67
CA CYS A 114 18.73 16.72 -4.63
C CYS A 114 19.55 17.93 -5.12
N SER A 115 20.88 17.78 -5.23
CA SER A 115 21.82 18.76 -5.76
C SER A 115 21.83 18.92 -7.29
N ASN A 116 21.30 17.97 -8.09
CA ASN A 116 21.46 17.95 -9.55
C ASN A 116 20.13 17.92 -10.34
N LEU A 117 19.10 18.63 -9.90
CA LEU A 117 17.98 18.98 -10.79
C LEU A 117 18.29 20.32 -11.47
N SER A 118 18.95 20.28 -12.62
CA SER A 118 18.95 21.42 -13.55
C SER A 118 17.55 21.50 -14.21
N PRO A 119 16.99 22.71 -14.48
CA PRO A 119 15.64 22.83 -15.05
C PRO A 119 15.51 22.29 -16.48
N ASN A 120 16.62 22.01 -17.16
CA ASN A 120 16.64 21.58 -18.55
C ASN A 120 17.69 20.47 -18.76
N LEU A 121 17.27 19.21 -18.81
CA LEU A 121 18.04 18.18 -19.55
C LEU A 121 17.14 17.00 -19.95
N VAL A 122 16.42 17.19 -21.05
CA VAL A 122 16.12 16.12 -22.00
C VAL A 122 17.40 15.88 -22.82
N THR A 123 17.64 14.62 -23.22
CA THR A 123 18.73 14.08 -24.07
C THR A 123 20.03 13.68 -23.37
N ASP A 124 20.32 12.37 -23.25
CA ASP A 124 21.20 11.58 -24.15
C ASP A 124 21.37 10.11 -23.64
N ARG A 125 21.70 9.18 -24.55
CA ARG A 125 21.82 7.69 -24.48
C ARG A 125 22.95 7.17 -23.53
N PRO A 126 23.30 5.85 -23.29
CA PRO A 126 23.09 4.61 -24.07
C PRO A 126 22.87 3.23 -23.30
N THR A 127 22.60 2.17 -24.10
CA THR A 127 22.67 0.69 -23.94
C THR A 127 22.62 -0.05 -22.58
N GLN A 128 21.71 -1.05 -22.51
CA GLN A 128 21.45 -2.15 -21.53
C GLN A 128 22.65 -3.15 -21.35
N PRO A 129 22.68 -4.29 -20.58
CA PRO A 129 21.79 -4.98 -19.56
C PRO A 129 22.56 -5.51 -18.28
N PHE A 130 21.96 -5.96 -17.14
CA PHE A 130 21.51 -7.33 -16.74
C PHE A 130 20.79 -7.21 -15.36
N ASN A 131 19.59 -7.81 -15.20
CA ASN A 131 18.60 -7.66 -14.10
C ASN A 131 17.90 -6.28 -14.04
N THR A 132 16.91 -6.10 -14.90
CA THR A 132 16.06 -4.92 -15.00
C THR A 132 14.84 -5.00 -14.09
N VAL A 133 14.87 -4.26 -12.97
CA VAL A 133 13.73 -3.98 -12.09
C VAL A 133 13.81 -2.52 -11.63
N GLY A 134 13.35 -1.56 -12.44
CA GLY A 134 13.51 -0.13 -12.14
C GLY A 134 12.71 0.33 -10.91
N ALA A 135 11.40 0.07 -10.91
CA ALA A 135 10.51 0.54 -9.85
C ALA A 135 10.74 -0.16 -8.50
N LEU A 136 10.87 -1.49 -8.49
CA LEU A 136 11.08 -2.24 -7.25
C LEU A 136 12.47 -1.99 -6.66
N GLN A 137 13.53 -1.81 -7.46
CA GLN A 137 14.84 -1.43 -6.91
C GLN A 137 14.84 -0.01 -6.35
N ARG A 138 14.12 0.93 -6.97
CA ARG A 138 13.91 2.29 -6.41
C ARG A 138 13.12 2.24 -5.12
N ALA A 139 12.07 1.44 -5.05
CA ALA A 139 11.29 1.20 -3.84
C ALA A 139 12.16 0.66 -2.71
N LYS A 140 12.95 -0.39 -2.99
CA LYS A 140 13.91 -0.96 -2.02
C LYS A 140 14.90 0.09 -1.54
N HIS A 141 15.50 0.85 -2.46
CA HIS A 141 16.44 1.91 -2.10
C HIS A 141 15.77 3.00 -1.25
N ALA A 142 14.53 3.36 -1.53
CA ALA A 142 13.80 4.35 -0.76
C ALA A 142 13.53 3.87 0.67
N VAL A 143 13.10 2.62 0.83
CA VAL A 143 12.94 1.98 2.15
C VAL A 143 14.25 2.03 2.93
N GLU A 144 15.36 1.60 2.33
CA GLU A 144 16.67 1.54 2.99
C GLU A 144 17.22 2.92 3.38
N ARG A 145 16.89 3.98 2.63
CA ARG A 145 17.54 5.29 2.78
C ARG A 145 16.71 6.33 3.50
N HIS A 146 15.39 6.23 3.44
CA HIS A 146 14.52 7.33 3.82
C HIS A 146 13.41 6.95 4.78
N TYR A 147 13.13 5.67 4.97
CA TYR A 147 12.18 5.23 5.99
C TYR A 147 12.91 4.95 7.29
N ALA A 148 12.41 5.53 8.38
CA ALA A 148 12.87 5.25 9.72
C ALA A 148 12.53 3.81 10.12
N VAL A 149 11.30 3.37 9.84
CA VAL A 149 10.81 2.02 10.11
C VAL A 149 9.83 1.60 9.01
N VAL A 150 10.00 0.40 8.45
CA VAL A 150 8.98 -0.29 7.66
C VAL A 150 8.67 -1.61 8.35
N GLY A 151 7.52 -1.69 9.01
CA GLY A 151 7.08 -2.87 9.76
C GLY A 151 6.25 -3.83 8.91
N ILE A 152 5.95 -5.00 9.47
CA ILE A 152 5.20 -6.08 8.82
C ILE A 152 3.93 -6.35 9.64
N LEU A 153 2.76 -6.39 9.00
CA LEU A 153 1.48 -6.63 9.70
C LEU A 153 1.36 -8.05 10.26
N GLU A 154 2.06 -9.00 9.66
CA GLU A 154 2.14 -10.38 10.12
C GLU A 154 3.02 -10.54 11.37
N ASP A 155 3.90 -9.57 11.66
CA ASP A 155 4.75 -9.53 12.86
C ASP A 155 4.67 -8.17 13.58
N LEU A 156 3.51 -7.91 14.17
CA LEU A 156 3.26 -6.66 14.88
C LEU A 156 4.06 -6.53 16.19
N ASN A 157 4.42 -7.63 16.86
CA ASN A 157 5.20 -7.57 18.10
C ASN A 157 6.59 -6.98 17.86
N SER A 158 7.30 -7.48 16.85
CA SER A 158 8.60 -6.94 16.46
C SER A 158 8.46 -5.51 15.95
N THR A 159 7.46 -5.25 15.11
CA THR A 159 7.21 -3.92 14.55
C THR A 159 6.98 -2.86 15.63
N LEU A 160 6.12 -3.13 16.62
CA LEU A 160 5.83 -2.22 17.71
C LEU A 160 7.05 -2.01 18.62
N THR A 161 7.80 -3.08 18.88
CA THR A 161 9.06 -3.01 19.65
C THR A 161 10.08 -2.09 18.97
N VAL A 162 10.26 -2.23 17.65
CA VAL A 162 11.16 -1.38 16.87
C VAL A 162 10.69 0.07 16.90
N LEU A 163 9.40 0.33 16.67
CA LEU A 163 8.85 1.70 16.72
C LEU A 163 9.06 2.36 18.09
N GLU A 164 8.83 1.62 19.18
CA GLU A 164 9.02 2.10 20.55
C GLU A 164 10.45 2.50 20.86
N HIS A 165 11.44 1.74 20.40
CA HIS A 165 12.84 1.99 20.71
C HIS A 165 13.51 2.93 19.71
N TYR A 166 13.06 2.93 18.45
CA TYR A 166 13.63 3.77 17.39
C TYR A 166 13.04 5.19 17.40
N VAL A 167 11.73 5.32 17.68
CA VAL A 167 11.03 6.61 17.70
C VAL A 167 10.21 6.77 19.01
N PRO A 168 10.87 6.70 20.19
CA PRO A 168 10.20 6.63 21.49
C PRO A 168 9.34 7.85 21.82
N ARG A 169 9.69 9.03 21.29
CA ARG A 169 8.92 10.26 21.53
C ARG A 169 7.45 10.12 21.10
N PHE A 170 7.18 9.33 20.06
CA PHE A 170 5.84 9.13 19.52
C PHE A 170 5.24 7.79 19.91
N PHE A 171 6.06 6.72 19.97
CA PHE A 171 5.55 5.36 20.08
C PHE A 171 5.73 4.70 21.44
N LYS A 172 6.37 5.35 22.43
CA LYS A 172 6.57 4.76 23.77
C LYS A 172 5.24 4.28 24.36
N GLY A 173 5.14 2.99 24.66
CA GLY A 173 3.95 2.36 25.22
C GLY A 173 2.90 1.91 24.19
N ALA A 174 3.17 2.03 22.89
CA ALA A 174 2.23 1.62 21.83
C ALA A 174 1.82 0.14 21.94
N SER A 175 2.74 -0.75 22.29
CA SER A 175 2.50 -2.17 22.49
C SER A 175 1.50 -2.42 23.63
N GLN A 176 1.62 -1.66 24.72
CA GLN A 176 0.73 -1.79 25.87
C GLN A 176 -0.69 -1.37 25.53
N VAL A 177 -0.84 -0.26 24.79
CA VAL A 177 -2.14 0.22 24.32
C VAL A 177 -2.76 -0.78 23.34
N TYR A 178 -1.99 -1.24 22.36
CA TYR A 178 -2.46 -2.18 21.35
C TYR A 178 -2.97 -3.49 21.97
N TRP A 179 -2.15 -4.12 22.81
CA TRP A 179 -2.50 -5.38 23.46
C TRP A 179 -3.51 -5.23 24.59
N GLY A 180 -3.55 -4.07 25.25
CA GLY A 180 -4.58 -3.73 26.24
C GLY A 180 -5.96 -3.67 25.61
N VAL A 181 -6.11 -2.96 24.49
CA VAL A 181 -7.38 -2.91 23.73
C VAL A 181 -7.73 -4.29 23.17
N TYR A 182 -6.76 -5.02 22.62
CA TYR A 182 -7.00 -6.37 22.12
C TYR A 182 -7.53 -7.30 23.22
N SER A 183 -6.93 -7.24 24.41
CA SER A 183 -7.35 -8.04 25.57
C SER A 183 -8.77 -7.70 25.99
N LEU A 184 -9.14 -6.41 26.04
CA LEU A 184 -10.51 -5.95 26.35
C LEU A 184 -11.53 -6.42 25.30
N ASN A 185 -11.16 -6.41 24.03
CA ASN A 185 -12.01 -6.92 22.95
C ASN A 185 -12.16 -8.44 23.02
N THR A 186 -11.15 -9.18 23.49
CA THR A 186 -11.27 -10.63 23.71
C THR A 186 -12.08 -11.02 24.94
N THR A 187 -12.13 -10.20 26.00
CA THR A 187 -13.06 -10.42 27.11
C THR A 187 -14.50 -10.05 26.73
N ASN A 188 -14.67 -9.11 25.80
CA ASN A 188 -15.97 -8.74 25.21
C ASN A 188 -16.32 -9.51 23.94
N LYS A 189 -15.60 -10.60 23.59
CA LYS A 189 -15.84 -11.40 22.37
C LYS A 189 -17.23 -12.02 22.27
N VAL A 190 -18.02 -12.02 23.34
CA VAL A 190 -19.43 -12.45 23.28
C VAL A 190 -20.29 -11.47 22.46
N ASP A 191 -19.88 -10.21 22.27
CA ASP A 191 -20.70 -9.19 21.58
C ASP A 191 -20.16 -8.71 20.23
N ILE A 192 -18.85 -8.75 19.98
CA ILE A 192 -18.28 -8.28 18.69
C ILE A 192 -18.52 -9.31 17.57
N ASP A 193 -18.40 -10.61 17.86
CA ASP A 193 -18.72 -11.67 16.90
C ASP A 193 -20.23 -11.76 16.63
N LYS A 194 -21.09 -11.34 17.59
CA LYS A 194 -22.54 -11.19 17.35
C LYS A 194 -22.84 -10.03 16.41
N HIS A 195 -22.16 -8.89 16.56
CA HIS A 195 -22.42 -7.74 15.70
C HIS A 195 -21.90 -7.96 14.27
N ALA A 196 -20.74 -8.60 14.10
CA ALA A 196 -20.23 -8.96 12.77
C ALA A 196 -21.00 -10.14 12.12
N SER A 197 -21.43 -11.14 12.90
CA SER A 197 -22.20 -12.28 12.37
C SER A 197 -23.64 -11.92 12.00
N GLN A 198 -24.22 -10.86 12.57
CA GLN A 198 -25.56 -10.38 12.24
C GLN A 198 -25.65 -9.80 10.82
N TYR A 199 -24.52 -9.48 10.18
CA TYR A 199 -24.46 -9.00 8.80
C TYR A 199 -23.96 -10.06 7.79
N ILE A 200 -23.66 -11.29 8.24
CA ILE A 200 -23.16 -12.39 7.38
C ILE A 200 -24.21 -13.52 7.20
N LYS A 201 -25.37 -13.45 7.88
CA LYS A 201 -26.50 -14.37 7.64
C LYS A 201 -27.82 -13.63 7.43
N SER A 202 -28.03 -13.16 6.21
CA SER A 202 -29.35 -13.07 5.56
C SER A 202 -29.22 -13.02 4.04
#